data_AF-A0A1X0WGN2-F1
#
_entry.id   AF-A0A1X0WGN2-F1
#
_cell.length_a   1.000
_cell.length_b   1.000
_cell.length_c   1.000
_cell.angle_alpha   90.00
_cell.angle_beta   90.00
_cell.angle_gamma   90.00
#
_symmetry.space_group_name_H-M   'P 1'
#
loop_
_entity.id
_entity.type
_entity.pdbx_description
1 polymer ?
#
loop_
_entity_poly.entity_id
_entity_poly.type
_entity_poly.pdbx_seq_one_letter_code
_entity_poly.pdbx_strand_id
1 'polypeptide(L)' 'MKKPIFSVRRIAAFIVFLLLCIGLYLLALNSYCDQGGNFDLGICSVTSFIPW' A
#
# COMPACT_ATOMS: atom_id res chain seq x y z
N MET A 1 -9.03 21.58 -29.55
CA MET A 1 -9.34 20.59 -28.50
C MET A 1 -8.21 20.56 -27.47
N LYS A 2 -8.44 21.12 -26.26
CA LYS A 2 -7.41 21.26 -25.20
C LYS A 2 -7.42 20.02 -24.27
N LYS A 3 -6.42 19.18 -24.51
CA LYS A 3 -5.83 18.04 -23.79
C LYS A 3 -6.45 17.61 -22.43
N PRO A 4 -6.73 16.30 -22.22
CA PRO A 4 -7.24 15.72 -20.94
C PRO A 4 -6.19 15.71 -19.79
N ILE A 5 -5.08 16.41 -19.95
CA ILE A 5 -3.86 16.27 -19.15
C ILE A 5 -4.06 16.62 -17.67
N PHE A 6 -5.04 17.47 -17.36
CA PHE A 6 -5.34 17.89 -15.98
C PHE A 6 -6.06 16.79 -15.18
N SER A 7 -6.91 15.99 -15.81
CA SER A 7 -7.61 14.88 -15.16
C SER A 7 -6.65 13.72 -14.88
N VAL A 8 -5.81 13.37 -15.86
CA VAL A 8 -4.82 12.30 -15.72
C VAL A 8 -3.81 12.60 -14.60
N ARG A 9 -3.35 13.85 -14.47
CA ARG A 9 -2.44 14.24 -13.39
C ARG A 9 -3.06 14.11 -11.99
N ARG A 10 -4.34 14.45 -11.85
CA ARG A 10 -5.09 14.26 -10.59
C ARG A 10 -5.29 12.78 -10.27
N ILE A 11 -5.67 11.98 -11.25
CA ILE A 11 -5.84 10.53 -11.10
C ILE A 11 -4.50 9.89 -10.72
N ALA A 12 -3.41 10.24 -11.40
CA ALA A 12 -2.07 9.76 -11.08
C ALA A 12 -1.66 10.13 -9.65
N ALA A 13 -1.89 11.38 -9.22
CA ALA A 13 -1.62 11.79 -7.84
C ALA A 13 -2.44 10.97 -6.82
N PHE A 14 -3.70 10.69 -7.13
CA PHE A 14 -4.58 9.89 -6.27
C PHE A 14 -4.12 8.43 -6.18
N ILE A 15 -3.69 7.84 -7.31
CA ILE A 15 -3.12 6.48 -7.35
C ILE A 15 -1.83 6.42 -6.53
N VAL A 16 -0.93 7.38 -6.69
CA VAL A 16 0.32 7.44 -5.90
C VAL A 16 0.03 7.59 -4.41
N PHE A 17 -0.95 8.43 -4.04
CA PHE A 17 -1.39 8.57 -2.65
C PHE A 17 -1.95 7.26 -2.08
N LEU A 18 -2.81 6.57 -2.83
CA LEU A 18 -3.33 5.25 -2.45
C LEU A 18 -2.22 4.21 -2.26
N LEU A 19 -1.26 4.16 -3.19
CA LEU A 19 -0.12 3.25 -3.09
C LEU A 19 0.74 3.55 -1.84
N LEU A 20 0.94 4.81 -1.51
CA LEU A 20 1.62 5.23 -0.27
C LEU A 20 0.85 4.76 0.97
N CYS A 21 -0.47 4.96 1.01
CA CYS A 21 -1.31 4.48 2.12
C CYS A 21 -1.22 2.95 2.29
N ILE A 22 -1.29 2.21 1.17
CA ILE A 22 -1.16 0.75 1.19
C ILE A 22 0.23 0.33 1.68
N GLY A 23 1.30 0.97 1.20
CA GLY A 23 2.66 0.69 1.63
C GLY A 23 2.87 0.94 3.14
N LEU A 24 2.38 2.07 3.66
CA LEU A 24 2.44 2.36 5.09
C LEU A 24 1.63 1.38 5.94
N TYR A 25 0.45 0.98 5.46
CA TYR A 25 -0.39 -0.02 6.12
C TYR A 25 0.35 -1.37 6.21
N LEU A 26 0.94 -1.81 5.10
CA LEU A 26 1.69 -3.05 5.04
C LEU A 26 2.96 -3.04 5.92
N LEU A 27 3.66 -1.90 5.98
CA LEU A 27 4.82 -1.73 6.88
C LEU A 27 4.41 -1.86 8.35
N ALA A 28 3.32 -1.19 8.74
CA ALA A 28 2.78 -1.28 10.09
C ALA A 28 2.34 -2.70 10.42
N LEU A 29 1.71 -3.38 9.46
CA LEU A 29 1.29 -4.76 9.56
C LEU A 29 2.49 -5.70 9.75
N ASN A 30 3.57 -5.52 8.98
CA ASN A 30 4.80 -6.31 9.12
C ASN A 30 5.38 -6.19 10.54
N SER A 31 5.44 -4.97 11.10
CA SER A 31 5.88 -4.75 12.49
C SER A 31 4.95 -5.41 13.52
N TYR A 32 3.65 -5.45 13.26
CA TYR A 32 2.69 -6.13 14.13
C TYR A 32 2.82 -7.66 14.07
N CYS A 33 3.04 -8.22 12.87
CA CYS A 33 3.26 -9.64 12.65
C CYS A 33 4.59 -10.12 13.26
N ASP A 34 5.65 -9.31 13.18
CA ASP A 34 6.97 -9.59 13.78
C ASP A 34 6.88 -9.72 15.32
N GLN A 35 5.96 -8.97 15.94
CA GLN A 35 5.68 -9.03 17.38
C GLN A 35 4.79 -10.23 17.78
N GLY A 36 4.48 -11.15 16.87
CA GLY A 36 3.65 -12.32 17.15
C GLY A 36 2.16 -12.01 17.26
N GLY A 37 1.70 -10.91 16.65
CA GLY A 37 0.28 -10.58 16.57
C GLY A 37 -0.51 -11.62 15.77
N ASN A 38 -1.63 -12.08 16.31
CA ASN A 38 -2.53 -13.05 15.66
C ASN A 38 -3.46 -12.36 14.63
N PHE A 39 -2.91 -11.72 13.59
CA PHE A 39 -3.71 -11.48 12.39
C PHE A 39 -3.87 -12.81 11.65
N ASP A 40 -5.04 -13.06 11.06
CA ASP A 40 -5.33 -14.23 10.22
C ASP A 40 -4.09 -14.57 9.37
N LEU A 41 -3.52 -15.75 9.62
CA LEU A 41 -2.17 -16.21 9.23
C LEU A 41 -1.83 -16.03 7.73
N GLY A 42 -2.79 -15.69 6.88
CA GLY A 42 -2.60 -15.37 5.48
C GLY A 42 -2.07 -13.95 5.19
N ILE A 43 -2.46 -12.94 5.98
CA ILE A 43 -2.10 -11.54 5.69
C ILE A 43 -0.66 -11.23 6.11
N CYS A 44 -0.20 -11.79 7.23
CA CYS A 44 1.22 -11.76 7.62
C CYS A 44 2.13 -12.51 6.62
N SER A 45 1.60 -13.53 5.94
CA SER A 45 2.34 -14.27 4.90
C SER A 45 2.54 -13.43 3.63
N VAL A 46 1.51 -12.70 3.20
CA VAL A 46 1.59 -11.73 2.08
C VAL A 46 2.65 -10.67 2.37
N THR A 47 2.72 -10.20 3.61
CA THR A 47 3.76 -9.26 4.02
C THR A 47 5.17 -9.86 4.01
N SER A 48 5.36 -11.15 4.34
CA SER A 48 6.69 -11.76 4.29
C SER A 48 7.27 -11.91 2.87
N PHE A 49 6.40 -11.94 1.85
CA PHE A 49 6.83 -12.07 0.46
C PHE A 49 7.32 -10.75 -0.15
N ILE A 50 6.94 -9.62 0.44
CA ILE A 50 7.37 -8.30 0.00
C ILE A 50 8.67 -7.97 0.76
N PRO A 51 9.80 -7.83 0.05
CA PRO A 51 11.06 -7.46 0.70
C PRO A 51 11.00 -5.96 0.99
N TRP A 52 10.45 -5.58 2.15
CA TRP A 52 10.62 -4.22 2.67
C TRP A 52 12.09 -3.93 2.98
#